data_AF-A0AAV3U2R5-F1
#
_entry.id   AF-A0AAV3U2R5-F1
#
_cell.length_a   1.000
_cell.length_b   1.000
_cell.length_c   1.000
_cell.angle_alpha   90.00
_cell.angle_beta   90.00
_cell.angle_gamma   90.00
#
_symmetry.space_group_name_H-M   'P 1'
#
loop_
_entity.id
_entity.type
_entity.pdbx_description
1 polymer ?
#
loop_
_entity_poly.entity_id
_entity_poly.type
_entity_poly.pdbx_seq_one_letter_code
_entity_poly.pdbx_strand_id
1 'polypeptide(L)'
;MYFEDLSDYSYHPDGLGENVKNIGWLCKGEDYNVSENPHVELAEKLLSKWHGRVVKTRGFHYCDLCETSGLVKVTNELGQNFNLGSAEFRVPSMGSDTLYAAPDLIIHYILEHNYSPPQDFCDSVLSMQA
;
A
#
# COMPACT_ATOMS: atom_id res chain seq x y z
N MET A 1 -3.45 -10.20 6.39
CA MET A 1 -2.33 -11.06 5.94
C MET A 1 -1.07 -10.25 6.18
N TYR A 2 -0.02 -10.85 6.71
CA TYR A 2 1.19 -10.13 7.10
C TYR A 2 2.38 -10.47 6.21
N PHE A 3 3.12 -9.45 5.80
CA PHE A 3 4.49 -9.56 5.33
C PHE A 3 5.27 -8.36 5.85
N GLU A 4 6.42 -8.62 6.48
CA GLU A 4 7.30 -7.57 6.98
C GLU A 4 7.74 -6.65 5.83
N ASP A 5 7.81 -5.34 6.08
CA ASP A 5 8.31 -4.40 5.09
C ASP A 5 9.72 -4.78 4.63
N LEU A 6 10.00 -4.65 3.33
CA LEU A 6 11.26 -4.99 2.68
C LEU A 6 11.61 -6.50 2.68
N SER A 7 10.73 -7.37 3.18
CA SER A 7 10.81 -8.81 2.94
C SER A 7 10.52 -9.16 1.48
N ASP A 8 10.98 -10.33 1.04
CA ASP A 8 10.72 -10.80 -0.33
C ASP A 8 9.23 -11.09 -0.56
N TYR A 9 8.71 -10.57 -1.68
CA TYR A 9 7.33 -10.79 -2.07
C TYR A 9 7.07 -12.26 -2.40
N SER A 10 6.07 -12.85 -1.74
CA SER A 10 5.73 -14.28 -1.89
C SER A 10 4.24 -14.56 -2.06
N TYR A 11 3.40 -13.52 -2.13
CA TYR A 11 1.94 -13.69 -2.19
C TYR A 11 1.45 -14.20 -3.55
N HIS A 12 2.03 -13.71 -4.65
CA HIS A 12 1.78 -14.17 -6.02
C HIS A 12 3.10 -14.41 -6.76
N PRO A 13 3.76 -15.57 -6.57
CA PRO A 13 5.10 -15.83 -7.10
C PRO A 13 5.13 -15.95 -8.64
N ASP A 14 3.99 -16.19 -9.29
CA ASP A 14 3.95 -16.40 -10.74
C ASP A 14 4.17 -15.08 -11.51
N GLY A 15 5.33 -14.96 -12.15
CA GLY A 15 5.61 -13.94 -13.17
C GLY A 15 6.14 -12.60 -12.67
N LEU A 16 6.50 -12.49 -11.38
CA LEU A 16 7.25 -11.35 -10.86
C LEU A 16 8.75 -11.68 -10.89
N GLY A 17 9.57 -10.75 -11.39
CA GLY A 17 11.02 -10.93 -11.48
C GLY A 17 11.67 -11.09 -10.10
N GLU A 18 12.96 -11.42 -10.10
CA GLU A 18 13.79 -11.36 -8.90
C GLU A 18 13.84 -9.90 -8.41
N ASN A 19 13.80 -9.65 -7.09
CA ASN A 19 13.83 -8.32 -6.44
C ASN A 19 12.49 -7.58 -6.22
N VAL A 20 11.39 -8.30 -5.98
CA VAL A 20 10.14 -7.68 -5.51
C VAL A 20 10.05 -7.69 -3.98
N LYS A 21 9.75 -6.55 -3.36
CA LYS A 21 9.71 -6.37 -1.90
C LYS A 21 8.33 -5.97 -1.39
N ASN A 22 7.90 -6.54 -0.27
CA ASN A 22 6.63 -6.20 0.40
C ASN A 22 6.69 -4.83 1.04
N ILE A 23 5.61 -4.05 0.94
CA ILE A 23 5.41 -2.81 1.70
C ILE A 23 3.95 -2.71 2.16
N GLY A 24 3.71 -2.46 3.45
CA GLY A 24 2.38 -2.15 3.98
C GLY A 24 1.42 -3.32 4.05
N TRP A 25 1.93 -4.55 4.19
CA TRP A 25 1.13 -5.74 4.43
C TRP A 25 0.94 -5.95 5.94
N LEU A 26 0.11 -5.10 6.54
CA LEU A 26 -0.08 -5.05 7.99
C LEU A 26 -1.10 -6.09 8.47
N CYS A 27 -0.98 -6.46 9.74
CA CYS A 27 -1.88 -7.40 10.41
C CYS A 27 -1.95 -7.09 11.89
N LYS A 28 -3.09 -7.35 12.52
CA LYS A 28 -3.24 -7.16 13.96
C LYS A 28 -2.28 -8.08 14.73
N GLY A 29 -1.58 -7.50 15.70
CA GLY A 29 -0.63 -8.22 16.56
C GLY A 29 0.82 -8.19 16.07
N GLU A 30 1.06 -7.63 14.88
CA GLU A 30 2.40 -7.42 14.33
C GLU A 30 2.79 -5.94 14.49
N ASP A 31 4.05 -5.71 14.83
CA ASP A 31 4.59 -4.36 14.95
C ASP A 31 4.80 -3.74 13.55
N TYR A 32 4.59 -2.43 13.47
CA TYR A 32 4.86 -1.65 12.27
C TYR A 32 5.26 -0.22 12.63
N ASN A 33 5.97 0.44 11.72
CA ASN A 33 6.42 1.81 11.93
C ASN A 33 5.23 2.77 11.91
N VAL A 34 5.17 3.66 12.90
CA VAL A 34 4.15 4.70 13.02
C VAL A 34 4.78 6.08 13.04
N SER A 35 4.11 7.05 12.43
CA SER A 35 4.49 8.47 12.46
C SER A 35 3.39 9.29 13.15
N GLU A 36 3.78 10.26 13.97
CA GLU A 36 2.82 11.23 14.54
C GLU A 36 2.18 12.12 13.44
N ASN A 37 2.84 12.23 12.28
CA ASN A 37 2.36 12.96 11.12
C ASN A 37 2.14 11.98 9.96
N PRO A 38 0.90 11.56 9.68
CA PRO A 38 0.62 10.68 8.55
C PRO A 38 1.01 11.35 7.22
N HIS A 39 1.61 10.59 6.31
CA HIS A 39 1.99 11.08 4.97
C HIS A 39 0.76 11.21 4.06
N VAL A 40 -0.07 12.23 4.31
CA VAL A 40 -1.30 12.49 3.54
C VAL A 40 -0.98 12.66 2.04
N GLU A 41 0.08 13.40 1.72
CA GLU A 41 0.55 13.59 0.33
C GLU A 41 0.90 12.26 -0.37
N LEU A 42 1.43 11.29 0.38
CA LEU A 42 1.77 9.97 -0.14
C LEU A 42 0.50 9.18 -0.48
N ALA A 43 -0.48 9.22 0.43
CA ALA A 43 -1.79 8.59 0.24
C ALA A 43 -2.54 9.20 -0.96
N GLU A 44 -2.53 10.52 -1.09
CA GLU A 44 -3.09 11.24 -2.24
C GLU A 44 -2.38 10.89 -3.54
N LYS A 45 -1.05 10.80 -3.51
CA LYS A 45 -0.27 10.39 -4.67
C LYS A 45 -0.63 8.98 -5.13
N LEU A 46 -0.75 8.02 -4.21
CA LEU A 46 -1.20 6.66 -4.52
C LEU A 46 -2.63 6.64 -5.09
N LEU A 47 -3.53 7.46 -4.53
CA LEU A 47 -4.89 7.62 -5.05
C LEU A 47 -4.90 8.17 -6.47
N SER A 48 -4.03 9.13 -6.79
CA SER A 48 -3.88 9.63 -8.17
C SER A 48 -3.48 8.51 -9.16
N LYS A 49 -2.83 7.45 -8.65
CA LYS A 49 -2.41 6.25 -9.40
C LYS A 49 -3.38 5.08 -9.34
N TRP A 50 -4.62 5.31 -8.90
CA TRP A 50 -5.64 4.29 -8.70
C TRP A 50 -5.79 3.27 -9.85
N HIS A 51 -5.69 3.74 -11.09
CA HIS A 51 -5.88 2.92 -12.28
C HIS A 51 -4.69 1.99 -12.59
N GLY A 52 -3.51 2.26 -12.04
CA GLY A 52 -2.29 1.47 -12.22
C GLY A 52 -2.19 0.23 -11.33
N ARG A 53 -3.18 -0.04 -10.48
CA ARG A 53 -3.18 -1.22 -9.60
C ARG A 53 -3.26 -2.53 -10.38
N VAL A 54 -2.54 -3.53 -9.91
CA VAL A 54 -2.43 -4.89 -10.45
C VAL A 54 -3.00 -5.92 -9.47
N VAL A 55 -2.97 -7.21 -9.85
CA VAL A 55 -3.41 -8.33 -9.00
C VAL A 55 -4.83 -8.10 -8.43
N LYS A 56 -5.75 -7.73 -9.33
CA LYS A 56 -7.14 -7.46 -8.94
C LYS A 56 -7.86 -8.77 -8.62
N THR A 57 -8.41 -8.90 -7.42
CA THR A 57 -9.14 -10.08 -6.97
C THR A 57 -10.66 -9.85 -7.00
N ARG A 58 -11.45 -10.93 -6.87
CA ARG A 58 -12.93 -10.86 -6.82
C ARG A 58 -13.47 -10.57 -5.41
N GLY A 59 -12.59 -10.43 -4.42
CA GLY A 59 -12.93 -10.17 -3.02
C GLY A 59 -12.22 -8.93 -2.49
N PHE A 60 -12.46 -8.64 -1.21
CA PHE A 60 -11.79 -7.56 -0.50
C PHE A 60 -11.12 -8.12 0.75
N HIS A 61 -9.84 -7.82 0.93
CA HIS A 61 -9.18 -7.89 2.22
C HIS A 61 -9.71 -6.75 3.09
N TYR A 62 -10.09 -7.07 4.31
CA TYR A 62 -10.56 -6.09 5.28
C TYR A 62 -9.42 -5.70 6.23
N CYS A 63 -9.43 -4.46 6.70
CA CYS A 63 -8.54 -4.04 7.77
C CYS A 63 -8.91 -4.77 9.06
N ASP A 64 -7.95 -5.44 9.68
CA ASP A 64 -8.08 -6.11 10.97
C ASP A 64 -7.52 -5.27 12.13
N LEU A 65 -6.89 -4.13 11.83
CA LEU A 65 -6.44 -3.13 12.80
C LEU A 65 -7.59 -2.26 13.31
N CYS A 66 -8.63 -2.03 12.50
CA CYS A 66 -9.85 -1.34 12.92
C CYS A 66 -10.63 -2.16 13.96
N GLU A 67 -11.33 -1.48 14.87
CA GLU A 67 -12.27 -2.13 15.79
C GLU A 67 -13.46 -2.76 15.05
N THR A 68 -13.87 -2.14 13.95
CA THR A 68 -14.96 -2.61 13.09
C THR A 68 -14.41 -3.16 11.78
N SER A 69 -14.84 -4.38 11.45
CA SER A 69 -14.52 -4.98 10.14
C SER A 69 -15.50 -4.49 9.09
N GLY A 70 -15.01 -4.13 7.91
CA GLY A 70 -15.85 -3.69 6.81
C GLY A 70 -15.07 -3.29 5.57
N LEU A 71 -15.81 -3.00 4.50
CA LEU A 71 -15.23 -2.48 3.27
C LEU A 71 -14.62 -1.09 3.53
N VAL A 72 -13.32 -0.98 3.32
CA VAL A 72 -12.60 0.28 3.45
C VAL A 72 -12.87 1.14 2.21
N LYS A 73 -13.38 2.35 2.45
CA LYS A 73 -13.67 3.34 1.41
C LYS A 73 -12.87 4.60 1.69
N VAL A 74 -12.24 5.12 0.65
CA VAL A 74 -11.52 6.40 0.71
C VAL A 74 -12.04 7.32 -0.38
N THR A 75 -12.08 8.62 -0.08
CA THR A 75 -12.54 9.65 -0.98
C THR A 75 -11.37 10.59 -1.27
N ASN A 76 -11.06 10.84 -2.55
CA ASN A 76 -10.04 11.83 -2.89
C ASN A 76 -10.60 13.27 -2.80
N GLU A 77 -9.73 14.26 -2.97
CA GLU A 77 -10.09 15.69 -2.94
C GLU A 77 -11.15 16.08 -3.98
N LEU A 78 -11.29 15.31 -5.07
CA LEU A 78 -12.29 15.52 -6.12
C LEU A 78 -13.66 14.88 -5.77
N GLY A 79 -13.81 14.28 -4.59
CA GLY A 79 -15.04 13.61 -4.17
C GLY A 79 -15.27 12.22 -4.79
N GLN A 80 -14.24 11.64 -5.43
CA GLN A 80 -14.34 10.31 -6.02
C GLN A 80 -14.10 9.24 -4.96
N ASN A 81 -14.93 8.20 -4.96
CA ASN A 81 -14.87 7.12 -3.97
C ASN A 81 -14.15 5.89 -4.52
N PHE A 82 -13.30 5.31 -3.68
CA PHE A 82 -12.47 4.15 -4.00
C PHE A 82 -12.66 3.07 -2.94
N ASN A 83 -12.89 1.84 -3.38
CA ASN A 83 -12.97 0.67 -2.51
C ASN A 83 -11.61 -0.01 -2.44
N LEU A 84 -10.99 -0.02 -1.26
CA LEU A 84 -9.68 -0.65 -1.02
C LEU A 84 -9.85 -2.13 -0.64
N GLY A 85 -8.75 -2.88 -0.71
CA GLY A 85 -8.62 -4.28 -0.30
C GLY A 85 -8.66 -5.28 -1.45
N SER A 86 -8.67 -4.85 -2.71
CA SER A 86 -8.90 -5.77 -3.84
C SER A 86 -7.76 -5.83 -4.84
N ALA A 87 -6.70 -5.04 -4.66
CA ALA A 87 -5.60 -4.96 -5.61
C ALA A 87 -4.30 -4.50 -4.94
N GLU A 88 -3.24 -4.44 -5.73
CA GLU A 88 -1.90 -4.04 -5.27
C GLU A 88 -1.32 -2.93 -6.15
N PHE A 89 -0.47 -2.09 -5.57
CA PHE A 89 0.42 -1.20 -6.29
C PHE A 89 1.76 -1.90 -6.60
N ARG A 90 2.35 -1.54 -7.73
CA ARG A 90 3.72 -1.88 -8.10
C ARG A 90 4.50 -0.59 -8.29
N VAL A 91 5.46 -0.34 -7.40
CA VAL A 91 6.21 0.91 -7.34
C VAL A 91 7.68 0.62 -7.59
N PRO A 92 8.25 1.01 -8.74
CA PRO A 92 9.68 0.87 -8.97
C PRO A 92 10.47 1.78 -8.03
N SER A 93 11.56 1.26 -7.47
CA SER A 93 12.49 2.05 -6.66
C SER A 93 13.19 3.12 -7.51
N MET A 94 13.43 4.28 -6.93
CA MET A 94 14.24 5.34 -7.56
C MET A 94 15.75 5.06 -7.52
N GLY A 95 16.21 4.28 -6.54
CA GLY A 95 17.63 4.10 -6.24
C GLY A 95 18.19 2.71 -6.55
N SER A 96 17.35 1.76 -6.94
CA SER A 96 17.74 0.37 -7.18
C SER A 96 16.84 -0.31 -8.20
N ASP A 97 17.16 -1.55 -8.55
CA ASP A 97 16.31 -2.42 -9.40
C ASP A 97 15.16 -3.09 -8.60
N THR A 98 14.87 -2.58 -7.40
CA THR A 98 13.80 -3.11 -6.54
C THR A 98 12.43 -2.68 -7.03
N LEU A 99 11.48 -3.61 -7.06
CA LEU A 99 10.07 -3.31 -7.26
C LEU A 99 9.30 -3.50 -5.95
N TYR A 100 8.64 -2.47 -5.45
CA TYR A 100 7.81 -2.59 -4.26
C TYR A 100 6.40 -3.06 -4.60
N ALA A 101 5.88 -3.98 -3.80
CA ALA A 101 4.55 -4.55 -3.88
C ALA A 101 3.77 -4.19 -2.61
N ALA A 102 2.74 -3.34 -2.76
CA ALA A 102 1.93 -2.88 -1.65
C ALA A 102 0.45 -3.17 -1.89
N PRO A 103 -0.33 -3.60 -0.87
CA PRO A 103 -1.77 -3.69 -1.01
C PRO A 103 -2.34 -2.27 -1.15
N ASP A 104 -3.44 -2.11 -1.87
CA ASP A 104 -4.12 -0.81 -1.96
C ASP A 104 -4.66 -0.30 -0.60
N LEU A 105 -4.80 -1.18 0.39
CA LEU A 105 -5.04 -0.85 1.78
C LEU A 105 -3.94 0.01 2.42
N ILE A 106 -2.74 0.08 1.84
CA ILE A 106 -1.67 0.96 2.33
C ILE A 106 -2.15 2.42 2.48
N ILE A 107 -3.05 2.88 1.61
CA ILE A 107 -3.65 4.22 1.68
C ILE A 107 -4.39 4.39 3.00
N HIS A 108 -5.21 3.41 3.38
CA HIS A 108 -5.94 3.43 4.65
C HIS A 108 -5.02 3.25 5.85
N TYR A 109 -3.99 2.41 5.75
CA TYR A 109 -3.02 2.26 6.82
C TYR A 109 -2.27 3.57 7.11
N ILE A 110 -1.89 4.32 6.08
CA ILE A 110 -1.26 5.65 6.23
C ILE A 110 -2.22 6.63 6.91
N LEU A 111 -3.48 6.70 6.44
CA LEU A 111 -4.43 7.73 6.86
C LEU A 111 -5.05 7.46 8.24
N GLU A 112 -5.41 6.21 8.54
CA GLU A 112 -6.21 5.85 9.72
C GLU A 112 -5.39 5.13 10.80
N HIS A 113 -4.25 4.55 10.43
CA HIS A 113 -3.39 3.79 11.34
C HIS A 113 -1.99 4.40 11.52
N ASN A 114 -1.78 5.60 10.99
CA ASN A 114 -0.52 6.35 11.08
C ASN A 114 0.71 5.55 10.61
N TYR A 115 0.49 4.53 9.76
CA TYR A 115 1.56 3.71 9.24
C TYR A 115 2.55 4.59 8.47
N SER A 116 3.82 4.44 8.79
CA SER A 116 4.95 5.13 8.18
C SER A 116 5.72 4.13 7.30
N PRO A 117 5.50 4.13 5.98
CA PRO A 117 6.23 3.24 5.08
C PRO A 117 7.73 3.57 5.04
N PRO A 118 8.58 2.61 4.63
CA PRO A 118 10.00 2.87 4.44
C PRO A 118 10.27 4.09 3.53
N GLN A 119 11.26 4.91 3.90
CA GLN A 119 11.53 6.20 3.22
C GLN A 119 11.75 6.04 1.71
N ASP A 120 12.52 5.03 1.29
CA ASP A 120 12.78 4.77 -0.13
C ASP A 120 11.49 4.50 -0.93
N PHE A 121 10.49 3.87 -0.31
CA PHE A 121 9.18 3.68 -0.93
C PHE A 121 8.45 5.02 -1.05
N CYS A 122 8.44 5.82 0.01
CA CYS A 122 7.81 7.14 0.01
C CYS A 122 8.37 8.02 -1.11
N ASP A 123 9.70 8.13 -1.21
CA ASP A 123 10.39 8.92 -2.23
C ASP A 123 10.05 8.43 -3.65
N SER A 124 9.96 7.11 -3.83
CA SER A 124 9.64 6.49 -5.12
C SER A 124 8.19 6.73 -5.56
N VAL A 125 7.24 6.79 -4.63
CA VAL A 125 5.84 7.14 -4.95
C VAL A 125 5.73 8.63 -5.27
N LEU A 126 6.35 9.49 -4.47
CA LEU A 126 6.27 10.94 -4.63
C LEU A 126 6.90 11.41 -5.96
N SER A 127 7.94 10.71 -6.44
CA SER A 127 8.60 11.01 -7.72
C SER A 127 7.83 10.55 -8.96
N MET A 128 6.78 9.72 -8.82
CA MET A 128 6.01 9.24 -9.97
C MET A 128 5.42 10.41 -10.76
N GLN A 129 5.64 10.46 -12.07
CA GLN A 129 4.98 11.44 -12.94
C GLN A 129 3.47 11.23 -12.94
N ALA A 130 2.67 12.28 -13.20
CA ALA A 130 1.19 12.24 -13.19
C ALA A 130 0.61 11.28 -14.24
#